data_AF-A0A924N240-F1
#
_entry.id   AF-A0A924N240-F1
#
_cell.length_a   1.000
_cell.length_b   1.000
_cell.length_c   1.000
_cell.angle_alpha   90.00
_cell.angle_beta   90.00
_cell.angle_gamma   90.00
#
_symmetry.space_group_name_H-M   'P 1'
#
loop_
_entity.id
_entity.type
_entity.pdbx_description
1 polymer ?
#
loop_
_entity_poly.entity_id
_entity_poly.type
_entity_poly.pdbx_seq_one_letter_code
_entity_poly.pdbx_strand_id
1 'polypeptide(L)'
;IAGTEAFWGGWRYEVIDCDARTIAHAGFSSVRVGGKEGPISGDQRPAAAIPTGGADDAVAKVVCDGWRPYASVSVATSVEDAVTLGRPVIATGAEP
;
A
#
# COMPACT_ATOMS: atom_id res chain seq x y z
N ILE A 1 -7.41 -23.56 18.98
CA ILE A 1 -6.50 -23.74 17.81
C ILE A 1 -6.76 -22.56 16.89
N ALA A 2 -5.79 -21.66 16.72
CA ALA A 2 -5.80 -20.73 15.61
C ALA A 2 -5.14 -21.43 14.42
N GLY A 3 -5.69 -21.27 13.21
CA GLY A 3 -4.97 -21.58 11.96
C GLY A 3 -5.23 -22.94 11.32
N THR A 4 -6.42 -23.13 10.75
CA THR A 4 -6.65 -24.17 9.70
C THR A 4 -6.95 -23.58 8.33
N GLU A 5 -7.09 -22.25 8.22
CA GLU A 5 -7.33 -21.58 6.94
C GLU A 5 -6.01 -21.13 6.31
N ALA A 6 -5.90 -21.33 4.99
CA ALA A 6 -4.81 -20.79 4.20
C ALA A 6 -5.04 -19.30 3.92
N PHE A 7 -3.94 -18.54 3.85
CA PHE A 7 -3.94 -17.09 3.62
C PHE A 7 -3.17 -16.76 2.35
N TRP A 8 -3.62 -15.74 1.61
CA TRP A 8 -2.82 -15.11 0.55
C TRP A 8 -1.85 -14.07 1.11
N GLY A 9 -2.15 -13.49 2.29
CA GLY A 9 -1.32 -12.48 2.93
C GLY A 9 -2.13 -11.59 3.86
N GLY A 10 -1.89 -10.28 3.79
CA GLY A 10 -2.70 -9.28 4.49
C GLY A 10 -2.25 -7.84 4.26
N TRP A 11 -3.04 -6.91 4.79
CA TRP A 11 -2.86 -5.47 4.63
C TRP A 11 -2.53 -4.82 5.97
N ARG A 12 -1.60 -3.86 5.93
CA ARG A 12 -1.43 -2.90 7.03
C ARG A 12 -2.41 -1.77 6.83
N TYR A 13 -3.08 -1.38 7.91
CA TYR A 13 -3.98 -0.25 7.92
C TYR A 13 -3.28 0.93 8.58
N GLU A 14 -3.29 2.07 7.89
CA GLU A 14 -2.60 3.29 8.26
C GLU A 14 -3.59 4.46 8.24
N VAL A 15 -3.52 5.33 9.24
CA VAL A 15 -4.27 6.59 9.26
C VAL A 15 -3.27 7.72 9.02
N ILE A 16 -3.49 8.50 7.96
CA ILE A 16 -2.63 9.62 7.58
C ILE A 16 -3.37 10.92 7.89
N ASP A 17 -2.73 11.79 8.67
CA ASP A 17 -3.14 13.20 8.82
C ASP A 17 -2.35 14.04 7.82
N CYS A 18 -3.05 14.56 6.82
CA CYS A 18 -2.44 15.34 5.74
C CYS A 18 -1.95 16.72 6.20
N ASP A 19 -2.63 17.34 7.16
CA ASP A 19 -2.28 18.67 7.66
C ASP A 19 -1.07 18.59 8.60
N ALA A 20 -1.08 17.62 9.50
CA ALA A 20 0.02 17.41 10.45
C ALA A 20 1.21 16.63 9.86
N ARG A 21 1.05 16.01 8.68
CA ARG A 21 2.03 15.09 8.05
C ARG A 21 2.46 13.98 9.01
N THR A 22 1.48 13.35 9.64
CA THR A 22 1.69 12.21 10.56
C THR A 22 0.98 10.96 10.10
N ILE A 23 1.50 9.80 10.53
CA ILE A 23 0.93 8.48 10.25
C ILE A 23 0.76 7.70 11.56
N ALA A 24 -0.37 7.01 11.70
CA ALA A 24 -0.66 6.10 12.80
C ALA A 24 -0.99 4.71 12.27
N HIS A 25 -0.22 3.70 12.69
CA HIS A 25 -0.49 2.30 12.39
C HIS A 25 -1.76 1.86 13.13
N ALA A 26 -2.82 1.54 12.39
CA ALA A 26 -4.13 1.18 12.92
C ALA A 26 -4.35 -0.34 13.04
N GLY A 27 -3.43 -1.15 12.52
CA GLY A 27 -3.45 -2.60 12.68
C GLY A 27 -3.21 -3.35 11.37
N PHE A 28 -3.62 -4.62 11.38
CA PHE A 28 -3.43 -5.54 10.27
C PHE A 28 -4.70 -6.35 10.01
N SER A 29 -5.06 -6.52 8.75
CA SER A 29 -6.08 -7.48 8.32
C SER A 29 -5.45 -8.60 7.49
N SER A 30 -5.79 -9.84 7.80
CA SER A 30 -5.39 -10.99 7.00
C SER A 30 -6.33 -11.19 5.80
N VAL A 31 -5.74 -11.55 4.66
CA VAL A 31 -6.47 -11.91 3.44
C VAL A 31 -6.45 -13.42 3.31
N ARG A 32 -7.61 -14.05 3.46
CA ARG A 32 -7.78 -15.50 3.29
C ARG A 32 -7.71 -15.89 1.81
N VAL A 33 -7.43 -17.16 1.54
CA VAL A 33 -7.60 -17.73 0.20
C VAL A 33 -9.02 -17.43 -0.30
N GLY A 34 -9.11 -16.93 -1.54
CA GLY A 34 -10.37 -16.42 -2.12
C GLY A 34 -10.58 -14.91 -1.95
N GLY A 35 -9.59 -14.18 -1.42
CA GLY A 35 -9.58 -12.71 -1.38
C GLY A 35 -10.44 -12.11 -0.27
N LYS A 36 -10.93 -12.93 0.66
CA LYS A 36 -11.76 -12.45 1.77
C LYS A 36 -10.89 -11.82 2.86
N GLU A 37 -11.06 -10.52 3.04
CA GLU A 37 -10.40 -9.78 4.12
C GLU A 37 -11.03 -10.09 5.47
N GLY A 38 -10.17 -10.22 6.49
CA GLY A 38 -10.56 -10.34 7.89
C GLY A 38 -10.84 -8.99 8.54
N PRO A 39 -11.25 -8.99 9.81
CA PRO A 39 -11.28 -7.77 10.60
C PRO A 39 -9.87 -7.20 10.79
N ILE A 40 -9.77 -5.89 10.96
CA ILE A 40 -8.53 -5.24 11.40
C ILE A 40 -8.26 -5.68 12.84
N SER A 41 -7.04 -6.12 13.09
CA SER A 41 -6.57 -6.62 14.38
C SER A 41 -5.27 -5.93 14.78
N GLY A 42 -5.01 -5.84 16.09
CA GLY A 42 -3.89 -5.10 16.66
C GLY A 42 -4.29 -3.72 17.16
N ASP A 43 -3.43 -3.14 17.99
CA ASP A 43 -3.67 -1.84 18.62
C ASP A 43 -3.21 -0.69 17.74
N GLN A 44 -3.99 0.39 17.75
CA GLN A 44 -3.59 1.63 17.12
C GLN A 44 -2.36 2.20 17.84
N ARG A 45 -1.29 2.39 17.08
CA ARG A 45 -0.08 3.06 17.57
C ARG A 45 -0.27 4.58 17.56
N PRO A 46 0.43 5.32 18.44
CA PRO A 46 0.45 6.77 18.38
C PRO A 46 0.90 7.27 17.01
N ALA A 47 0.34 8.41 16.59
CA ALA A 47 0.78 9.08 15.38
C ALA A 47 2.25 9.52 15.49
N ALA A 48 3.00 9.35 14.41
CA ALA A 48 4.39 9.78 14.29
C ALA A 48 4.57 10.61 13.01
N ALA A 49 5.58 11.48 13.00
CA ALA A 49 5.94 12.24 11.81
C ALA A 49 6.35 11.28 10.68
N ILE A 50 5.88 11.56 9.46
CA ILE A 50 6.18 10.74 8.29
C ILE A 50 7.63 10.99 7.84
N PRO A 51 8.50 9.96 7.80
CA PRO A 51 9.88 10.13 7.36
C PRO A 51 9.97 10.39 5.85
N THR A 52 10.65 11.46 5.45
CA THR A 52 10.85 11.82 4.04
C THR A 52 11.57 10.73 3.25
N GLY A 53 11.12 10.47 2.02
CA GLY A 53 11.76 9.52 1.09
C GLY A 53 11.47 8.04 1.38
N GLY A 54 10.65 7.74 2.40
CA GLY A 54 10.16 6.40 2.68
C GLY A 54 8.88 6.06 1.91
N ALA A 55 8.44 4.80 2.02
CA ALA A 55 7.18 4.35 1.45
C ALA A 55 5.98 5.13 2.01
N ASP A 56 5.98 5.47 3.30
CA ASP A 56 4.89 6.21 3.93
C ASP A 56 4.82 7.67 3.41
N ASP A 57 5.96 8.30 3.11
CA ASP A 57 6.01 9.62 2.46
C ASP A 57 5.48 9.56 1.02
N ALA A 58 5.83 8.51 0.27
CA ALA A 58 5.28 8.28 -1.06
C ALA A 58 3.75 8.09 -1.02
N VAL A 59 3.24 7.28 -0.08
CA VAL A 59 1.78 7.09 0.10
C VAL A 59 1.11 8.40 0.51
N ALA A 60 1.70 9.17 1.42
CA ALA A 60 1.17 10.46 1.83
C ALA A 60 1.09 11.44 0.65
N LYS A 61 2.08 11.46 -0.24
CA LYS A 61 2.03 12.25 -1.48
C LYS A 61 0.87 11.83 -2.39
N VAL A 62 0.61 10.53 -2.53
CA VAL A 62 -0.52 10.03 -3.33
C VAL A 62 -1.86 10.48 -2.73
N VAL A 63 -2.02 10.34 -1.41
CA VAL A 63 -3.28 10.58 -0.71
C VAL A 63 -3.56 12.07 -0.50
N CYS A 64 -2.56 12.81 -0.02
CA CYS A 64 -2.70 14.20 0.41
C CYS A 64 -2.40 15.20 -0.71
N ASP A 65 -1.38 14.92 -1.52
CA ASP A 65 -0.82 15.89 -2.46
C ASP A 65 -1.31 15.64 -3.92
N GLY A 66 -2.15 14.62 -4.11
CA GLY A 66 -2.68 14.24 -5.41
C GLY A 66 -1.62 13.70 -6.38
N TRP A 67 -0.47 13.28 -5.86
CA TRP A 67 0.64 12.77 -6.65
C TRP A 67 0.28 11.46 -7.33
N ARG A 68 0.47 11.40 -8.65
CA ARG A 68 0.09 10.25 -9.49
C ARG A 68 1.22 9.91 -10.47
N PRO A 69 2.32 9.31 -9.99
CA PRO A 69 3.51 9.04 -10.82
C PRO A 69 3.22 8.11 -12.00
N TYR A 70 2.16 7.31 -11.92
CA TYR A 70 1.78 6.35 -12.97
C TYR A 70 0.51 6.76 -13.74
N ALA A 71 0.07 8.02 -13.68
CA ALA A 71 -1.16 8.46 -14.36
C ALA A 71 -1.14 8.26 -15.88
N SER A 72 0.05 8.31 -16.49
CA SER A 72 0.27 8.09 -17.93
C SER A 72 0.43 6.61 -18.31
N VAL A 73 0.58 5.72 -17.32
CA VAL A 73 0.73 4.28 -17.55
C VAL A 73 -0.65 3.67 -17.82
N SER A 74 -0.77 2.92 -18.91
CA SER A 74 -2.02 2.24 -19.24
C SER A 74 -2.37 1.18 -18.20
N VAL A 75 -3.65 1.02 -17.89
CA VAL A 75 -4.14 -0.05 -17.00
C VAL A 75 -3.94 -1.39 -17.69
N ALA A 76 -3.21 -2.31 -17.06
CA ALA A 76 -3.01 -3.66 -17.56
C ALA A 76 -4.32 -4.47 -17.50
N THR A 77 -4.63 -5.20 -18.56
CA THR A 77 -5.80 -6.09 -18.64
C THR A 77 -5.46 -7.58 -18.50
N SER A 78 -4.17 -7.91 -18.47
CA SER A 78 -3.66 -9.26 -18.27
C SER A 78 -2.36 -9.23 -17.45
N VAL A 79 -1.90 -10.39 -16.99
CA VAL A 79 -0.63 -10.51 -16.27
C VAL A 79 0.54 -10.22 -17.20
N GLU A 80 0.49 -10.72 -18.43
CA GLU A 80 1.51 -10.48 -19.46
C GLU A 80 1.64 -8.98 -19.78
N ASP A 81 0.51 -8.27 -19.89
CA ASP A 81 0.50 -6.81 -20.06
C ASP A 81 1.12 -6.11 -18.86
N ALA A 82 0.76 -6.51 -17.63
CA ALA A 82 1.29 -5.92 -16.40
C ALA A 82 2.82 -6.10 -16.31
N VAL A 83 3.34 -7.28 -16.67
CA VAL A 83 4.78 -7.56 -16.70
C VAL A 83 5.48 -6.70 -17.76
N THR A 84 4.87 -6.57 -18.94
CA THR A 84 5.42 -5.78 -20.05
C THR A 84 5.49 -4.30 -19.69
N LEU A 85 4.46 -3.75 -19.05
CA LEU A 85 4.39 -2.36 -18.61
C LEU A 85 5.32 -2.08 -17.41
N GLY A 86 5.41 -3.01 -16.44
CA GLY A 86 6.15 -2.80 -15.20
C GLY A 86 7.67 -2.95 -15.33
N ARG A 87 8.16 -3.86 -16.19
CA ARG A 87 9.60 -4.14 -16.31
C ARG A 87 10.47 -2.91 -16.62
N PRO A 88 10.12 -2.03 -17.57
CA PRO A 88 10.89 -0.82 -17.85
C PRO A 88 10.94 0.16 -16.66
N VAL A 89 9.82 0.30 -15.93
CA VAL A 89 9.71 1.15 -14.74
C VAL A 89 10.64 0.66 -13.63
N ILE A 90 10.63 -0.65 -13.36
CA ILE A 90 11.51 -1.27 -12.35
C ILE A 90 12.98 -1.13 -12.73
N ALA A 91 13.32 -1.36 -14.01
CA ALA A 91 14.71 -1.34 -14.48
C ALA A 91 15.35 0.06 -14.38
N THR A 92 14.56 1.12 -14.53
CA THR A 92 15.05 2.49 -14.44
C THR A 92 14.98 3.04 -13.03
N GLY A 93 14.10 2.51 -12.18
CA GLY A 93 13.79 3.08 -10.86
C GLY A 93 13.23 4.50 -10.95
N ALA A 94 12.91 4.95 -12.16
CA ALA A 94 12.39 6.27 -12.43
C ALA A 94 10.87 6.20 -12.24
N GLU A 95 10.38 7.02 -11.34
CA GLU A 95 8.99 7.47 -11.38
C GLU A 95 8.80 8.15 -12.76
N PRO A 96 7.82 7.71 -13.58
CA PRO A 96 7.62 8.23 -14.93
C PRO A 96 7.39 9.75 -15.00
#